data_AF-A0A8B8DB31-F1
#
_entry.id   AF-A0A8B8DB31-F1
#
_cell.length_a   1.000
_cell.length_b   1.000
_cell.length_c   1.000
_cell.angle_alpha   90.00
_cell.angle_beta   90.00
_cell.angle_gamma   90.00
#
_symmetry.space_group_name_H-M   'P 1'
#
loop_
_entity.id
_entity.type
_entity.pdbx_description
1 polymer ?
#
loop_
_entity_poly.entity_id
_entity_poly.type
_entity_poly.pdbx_seq_one_letter_code
_entity_poly.pdbx_strand_id
1 'polypeptide(L)'
;MMWKNLSTSIKLASPIAAFYCLWRTKPLQAESSSPQPTTPQSPTPGLKDPRVDLVYSSDNGGGQTKYLKWEDYFMAITLLAERRCKDICQTRAGASIFDETNKIVGIGNTSKILHKDAECHAELNAVLNRNINDLKNSKMYVSNFPCNECAKCIIQSGIKSVVYYTNKKGTTEATQKEENDPYKDSKYMLEEAEVNFKPFQTFLRQITIDFRGKDPKSGTNSQKDQTQKKNKAPKGKTEATQKEENDQCKISKYMLEEAEVSFKFFKTFLRQITIDLRETPKENEDSITIKTPLTDEEFFMAMAFVASARSKDPRTQVGACIVNEEKKVVGIGFNGMPLRFNDANTNWGKVEKHGLPSKDPIVCHAEMNAVLFGNAAEMQNSTIYVTLFPCEECAKVVIKAGIKKVYFYSDKNHDRNPFSRKLLGDAGLEPEQFNPRPGREKIVINIERLDERCT
;
A
#
# COMPACT_ATOMS: atom_id res chain seq x y z
N MET A 1 51.80 -55.38 3.36
CA MET A 1 50.53 -56.09 3.10
C MET A 1 49.68 -55.15 2.24
N MET A 2 49.61 -55.25 0.90
CA MET A 2 48.92 -56.29 0.09
C MET A 2 47.51 -56.58 0.65
N TRP A 3 46.37 -56.54 -0.05
CA TRP A 3 46.07 -56.59 -1.48
C TRP A 3 44.61 -56.14 -1.74
N LYS A 4 44.39 -55.70 -2.99
CA LYS A 4 43.21 -55.45 -3.84
C LYS A 4 41.81 -56.04 -3.52
N ASN A 5 40.80 -55.20 -3.82
CA ASN A 5 39.56 -55.42 -4.61
C ASN A 5 39.12 -56.87 -4.93
N LEU A 6 37.82 -57.18 -4.74
CA LEU A 6 36.98 -57.76 -5.79
C LEU A 6 35.46 -57.58 -5.53
N SER A 7 34.83 -56.80 -6.43
CA SER A 7 33.48 -56.92 -7.02
C SER A 7 32.39 -57.80 -6.38
N THR A 8 31.21 -57.22 -6.15
CA THR A 8 29.95 -57.91 -6.45
C THR A 8 28.93 -56.92 -7.01
N SER A 9 28.52 -57.18 -8.25
CA SER A 9 27.59 -56.38 -9.05
C SER A 9 26.15 -56.50 -8.54
N ILE A 10 25.50 -55.36 -8.24
CA ILE A 10 24.05 -55.28 -8.12
C ILE A 10 23.51 -54.83 -9.49
N LYS A 11 22.92 -55.77 -10.22
CA LYS A 11 22.10 -55.50 -11.41
C LYS A 11 20.74 -54.96 -10.94
N LEU A 12 20.46 -53.68 -11.17
CA LEU A 12 19.09 -53.14 -11.16
C LEU A 12 18.68 -52.94 -12.62
N ALA A 13 17.93 -53.92 -13.13
CA ALA A 13 17.25 -53.82 -14.41
C ALA A 13 15.88 -53.12 -14.21
N SER A 14 15.61 -52.16 -15.08
CA SER A 14 14.31 -51.52 -15.30
C SER A 14 13.21 -52.55 -15.64
N PRO A 15 11.94 -52.24 -15.33
CA PRO A 15 10.92 -52.44 -16.35
C PRO A 15 9.97 -51.24 -16.47
N ILE A 16 10.15 -50.49 -17.56
CA ILE A 16 9.06 -49.86 -18.30
C ILE A 16 8.24 -51.01 -18.95
N ALA A 17 6.92 -50.82 -18.99
CA ALA A 17 5.89 -51.65 -19.63
C ALA A 17 5.21 -52.70 -18.75
N ALA A 18 4.09 -52.32 -18.13
CA ALA A 18 2.83 -53.07 -18.11
C ALA A 18 1.82 -52.43 -17.14
N PHE A 19 1.14 -51.35 -17.53
CA PHE A 19 -0.13 -50.93 -16.92
C PHE A 19 -1.02 -50.31 -18.00
N TYR A 20 -1.42 -51.16 -18.94
CA TYR A 20 -2.60 -50.97 -19.78
C TYR A 20 -3.54 -52.14 -19.47
N CYS A 21 -4.85 -51.86 -19.46
CA CYS A 21 -5.97 -52.78 -19.18
C CYS A 21 -6.24 -53.11 -17.72
N LEU A 22 -7.04 -52.25 -17.09
CA LEU A 22 -8.28 -52.65 -16.42
C LEU A 22 -9.01 -51.37 -16.05
N TRP A 23 -10.16 -51.12 -16.70
CA TRP A 23 -11.35 -50.51 -16.11
C TRP A 23 -12.39 -50.35 -17.23
N ARG A 24 -13.26 -51.36 -17.37
CA ARG A 24 -14.54 -51.24 -18.04
C ARG A 24 -15.66 -51.61 -17.06
N THR A 25 -16.54 -50.62 -16.87
CA THR A 25 -18.00 -50.69 -16.76
C THR A 25 -18.66 -51.37 -15.55
N LYS A 26 -19.22 -50.54 -14.67
CA LYS A 26 -20.65 -50.58 -14.27
C LYS A 26 -21.17 -49.14 -14.04
N PRO A 27 -22.42 -48.81 -14.44
CA PRO A 27 -22.98 -47.47 -14.30
C PRO A 27 -23.64 -47.32 -12.92
N LEU A 28 -23.34 -46.23 -12.22
CA LEU A 28 -24.13 -45.77 -11.07
C LEU A 28 -24.87 -44.50 -11.50
N GLN A 29 -26.20 -44.58 -11.46
CA GLN A 29 -27.10 -43.45 -11.59
C GLN A 29 -26.81 -42.49 -10.43
N ALA A 30 -26.36 -41.28 -10.75
CA ALA A 30 -26.31 -40.17 -9.81
C ALA A 30 -27.48 -39.24 -10.15
N GLU A 31 -28.35 -39.04 -9.16
CA GLU A 31 -29.48 -38.13 -9.22
C GLU A 31 -29.01 -36.70 -9.52
N SER A 32 -29.61 -36.10 -10.54
CA SER A 32 -29.37 -34.73 -10.96
C SER A 32 -30.11 -33.75 -10.05
N SER A 33 -29.39 -33.15 -9.10
CA SER A 33 -29.79 -31.86 -8.51
C SER A 33 -28.80 -30.80 -8.97
N SER A 34 -29.05 -30.26 -10.15
CA SER A 34 -28.35 -29.11 -10.71
C SER A 34 -28.55 -27.87 -9.81
N PRO A 35 -27.48 -27.22 -9.30
CA PRO A 35 -27.60 -25.84 -8.85
C PRO A 35 -27.85 -24.99 -10.09
N GLN A 36 -28.91 -24.19 -10.07
CA GLN A 36 -29.18 -23.25 -11.15
C GLN A 36 -27.97 -22.32 -11.35
N PRO A 37 -27.58 -22.03 -12.61
CA PRO A 37 -26.53 -21.05 -12.88
C PRO A 37 -27.00 -19.69 -12.36
N THR A 38 -26.30 -19.16 -11.36
CA THR A 38 -26.43 -17.76 -10.98
C THR A 38 -26.07 -16.92 -12.20
N THR A 39 -27.03 -16.19 -12.71
CA THR A 39 -26.88 -15.20 -13.78
C THR A 39 -25.60 -14.37 -13.57
N PRO A 40 -24.76 -14.17 -14.61
CA PRO A 40 -23.65 -13.24 -14.51
C PRO A 40 -24.20 -11.88 -14.09
N GLN A 41 -23.75 -11.35 -12.97
CA GLN A 41 -24.05 -9.99 -12.61
C GLN A 41 -23.49 -9.10 -13.72
N SER A 42 -24.38 -8.32 -14.34
CA SER A 42 -24.03 -7.28 -15.32
C SER A 42 -22.97 -6.34 -14.73
N PRO A 43 -22.00 -5.87 -15.54
CA PRO A 43 -20.96 -4.97 -15.04
C PRO A 43 -21.58 -3.73 -14.39
N THR A 44 -21.19 -3.47 -13.15
CA THR A 44 -21.58 -2.27 -12.42
C THR A 44 -21.20 -1.04 -13.25
N PRO A 45 -22.13 -0.11 -13.55
CA PRO A 45 -21.81 1.04 -14.38
C PRO A 45 -20.79 1.95 -13.68
N GLY A 46 -19.63 2.15 -14.33
CA GLY A 46 -18.83 3.36 -14.16
C GLY A 46 -17.86 3.41 -12.97
N LEU A 47 -17.05 2.37 -12.72
CA LEU A 47 -15.81 2.60 -11.97
C LEU A 47 -14.87 3.48 -12.81
N LYS A 48 -14.75 4.76 -12.40
CA LYS A 48 -13.79 5.72 -12.95
C LYS A 48 -12.36 5.20 -12.73
N ASP A 49 -11.45 5.59 -13.60
CA ASP A 49 -10.05 5.17 -13.49
C ASP A 49 -9.48 5.57 -12.12
N PRO A 50 -9.02 4.61 -11.30
CA PRO A 50 -8.44 4.89 -9.99
C PRO A 50 -7.17 5.71 -10.18
N ARG A 51 -6.97 6.71 -9.33
CA ARG A 51 -5.81 7.60 -9.42
C ARG A 51 -4.91 7.40 -8.22
N VAL A 52 -3.62 7.30 -8.50
CA VAL A 52 -2.59 7.51 -7.49
C VAL A 52 -2.16 8.97 -7.57
N ASP A 53 -2.55 9.75 -6.57
CA ASP A 53 -2.22 11.15 -6.44
C ASP A 53 -0.97 11.32 -5.59
N LEU A 54 0.05 11.96 -6.16
CA LEU A 54 1.31 12.31 -5.50
C LEU A 54 1.29 13.79 -5.12
N VAL A 55 1.38 14.09 -3.82
CA VAL A 55 1.41 15.46 -3.30
C VAL A 55 2.83 15.78 -2.84
N TYR A 56 3.42 16.84 -3.38
CA TYR A 56 4.77 17.32 -3.06
C TYR A 56 4.71 18.69 -2.37
N SER A 57 5.71 19.01 -1.55
CA SER A 57 5.85 20.32 -0.89
C SER A 57 5.93 21.45 -1.92
N SER A 58 5.31 22.60 -1.64
CA SER A 58 5.39 23.82 -2.46
C SER A 58 6.78 24.47 -2.48
N ASP A 59 7.59 24.14 -1.48
CA ASP A 59 8.82 24.85 -1.17
C ASP A 59 10.00 24.17 -1.87
N ASN A 60 10.50 24.84 -2.91
CA ASN A 60 11.62 24.52 -3.82
C ASN A 60 11.30 23.63 -5.02
N GLY A 61 11.23 24.26 -6.21
CA GLY A 61 12.03 24.04 -7.44
C GLY A 61 12.28 22.63 -8.02
N GLY A 62 11.99 21.54 -7.31
CA GLY A 62 12.03 20.18 -7.83
C GLY A 62 10.78 19.95 -8.65
N GLY A 63 10.92 19.86 -9.97
CA GLY A 63 9.78 19.63 -10.87
C GLY A 63 8.91 18.47 -10.38
N GLN A 64 7.60 18.71 -10.24
CA GLN A 64 6.62 17.67 -9.96
C GLN A 64 6.81 16.53 -10.95
N THR A 65 7.27 15.37 -10.47
CA THR A 65 7.37 14.19 -11.31
C THR A 65 5.99 13.55 -11.39
N LYS A 66 5.58 13.11 -12.59
CA LYS A 66 4.34 12.36 -12.78
C LYS A 66 4.40 10.93 -12.23
N TYR A 67 5.58 10.50 -11.78
CA TYR A 67 5.87 9.18 -11.26
C TYR A 67 6.70 9.28 -9.98
N LEU A 68 6.62 8.25 -9.15
CA LEU A 68 7.25 8.13 -7.85
C LEU A 68 8.75 7.84 -8.00
N LYS A 69 9.64 8.45 -7.21
CA LYS A 69 11.08 8.11 -7.23
C LYS A 69 11.33 6.80 -6.47
N TRP A 70 12.50 6.17 -6.67
CA TRP A 70 12.82 4.88 -6.04
C TRP A 70 12.80 4.95 -4.50
N GLU A 71 13.53 5.89 -3.92
CA GLU A 71 13.57 6.11 -2.46
C GLU A 71 12.16 6.33 -1.88
N ASP A 72 11.35 7.17 -2.53
CA ASP A 72 9.96 7.44 -2.13
C ASP A 72 9.07 6.21 -2.21
N TYR A 73 9.24 5.42 -3.27
CA TYR A 73 8.54 4.16 -3.47
C TYR A 73 8.89 3.15 -2.37
N PHE A 74 10.18 2.98 -2.07
CA PHE A 74 10.63 2.05 -1.04
C PHE A 74 10.07 2.40 0.34
N MET A 75 10.11 3.68 0.70
CA MET A 75 9.51 4.12 1.96
C MET A 75 7.99 4.01 1.95
N ALA A 76 7.32 4.30 0.83
CA ALA A 76 5.87 4.12 0.72
C ALA A 76 5.43 2.66 0.92
N ILE A 77 6.17 1.69 0.36
CA ILE A 77 5.94 0.26 0.62
C ILE A 77 6.11 -0.07 2.11
N THR A 78 7.16 0.46 2.73
CA THR A 78 7.45 0.28 4.17
C THR A 78 6.33 0.81 5.05
N LEU A 79 5.88 2.04 4.81
CA LEU A 79 4.79 2.67 5.57
C LEU A 79 3.43 2.00 5.28
N LEU A 80 3.22 1.48 4.07
CA LEU A 80 2.03 0.70 3.75
C LEU A 80 2.03 -0.65 4.50
N ALA A 81 3.19 -1.30 4.62
CA ALA A 81 3.34 -2.55 5.38
C ALA A 81 3.02 -2.35 6.87
N GLU A 82 3.42 -1.22 7.46
CA GLU A 82 3.04 -0.87 8.83
C GLU A 82 1.52 -0.88 9.05
N ARG A 83 0.73 -0.45 8.05
CA ARG A 83 -0.75 -0.43 8.12
C ARG A 83 -1.40 -1.80 8.07
N ARG A 84 -0.63 -2.86 7.84
CA ARG A 84 -1.07 -4.27 7.90
C ARG A 84 -1.05 -4.83 9.33
N CYS A 85 -0.45 -4.13 10.31
CA CYS A 85 -0.42 -4.59 11.71
C CYS A 85 -1.85 -4.70 12.27
N LYS A 86 -2.33 -5.94 12.51
CA LYS A 86 -3.72 -6.23 12.91
C LYS A 86 -3.96 -6.02 14.42
N ASP A 87 -2.92 -6.07 15.23
CA ASP A 87 -3.03 -6.02 16.70
C ASP A 87 -2.82 -4.60 17.27
N ILE A 88 -3.22 -4.43 18.54
CA ILE A 88 -2.68 -3.40 19.43
C ILE A 88 -1.26 -3.84 19.79
N CYS A 89 -0.34 -3.84 18.81
CA CYS A 89 1.07 -3.95 19.09
C CYS A 89 1.49 -2.72 19.89
N GLN A 90 2.42 -2.86 20.84
CA GLN A 90 2.94 -1.71 21.58
C GLN A 90 3.57 -0.68 20.63
N THR A 91 4.18 -1.18 19.55
CA THR A 91 4.71 -0.35 18.45
C THR A 91 4.25 -0.92 17.11
N ARG A 92 3.70 -0.06 16.25
CA ARG A 92 3.46 -0.40 14.84
C ARG A 92 4.70 -0.04 14.05
N ALA A 93 5.26 -1.00 13.33
CA ALA A 93 6.37 -0.77 12.43
C ALA A 93 6.20 -1.57 11.14
N GLY A 94 6.76 -1.03 10.06
CA GLY A 94 6.92 -1.68 8.78
C GLY A 94 8.40 -1.73 8.39
N ALA A 95 8.77 -2.76 7.64
CA ALA A 95 10.09 -2.92 7.06
C ALA A 95 9.97 -3.51 5.65
N SER A 96 10.84 -3.09 4.75
CA SER A 96 10.98 -3.71 3.44
C SER A 96 12.43 -3.76 3.01
N ILE A 97 12.79 -4.77 2.22
CA ILE A 97 14.16 -5.03 1.79
C ILE A 97 14.19 -5.05 0.27
N PHE A 98 15.21 -4.40 -0.30
CA PHE A 98 15.44 -4.30 -1.74
C PHE A 98 16.86 -4.73 -2.06
N ASP A 99 17.03 -5.47 -3.16
CA ASP A 99 18.35 -5.80 -3.66
C ASP A 99 19.01 -4.63 -4.41
N GLU A 100 20.23 -4.84 -4.91
CA GLU A 100 20.98 -3.87 -5.70
C GLU A 100 20.29 -3.47 -7.02
N THR A 101 19.35 -4.29 -7.50
CA THR A 101 18.58 -4.04 -8.73
C THR A 101 17.27 -3.29 -8.47
N ASN A 102 17.00 -2.92 -7.21
CA ASN A 102 15.76 -2.28 -6.73
C ASN A 102 14.54 -3.22 -6.70
N LYS A 103 14.74 -4.54 -6.79
CA LYS A 103 13.67 -5.52 -6.65
C LYS A 103 13.33 -5.68 -5.17
N ILE A 104 12.03 -5.81 -4.87
CA ILE A 104 11.55 -6.13 -3.53
C ILE A 104 11.88 -7.59 -3.22
N VAL A 105 12.61 -7.80 -2.13
CA VAL A 105 13.04 -9.13 -1.71
C VAL A 105 12.39 -9.59 -0.42
N GLY A 106 11.98 -8.67 0.46
CA GLY A 106 11.31 -9.01 1.70
C GLY A 106 10.43 -7.87 2.21
N ILE A 107 9.29 -8.21 2.81
CA ILE A 107 8.40 -7.25 3.47
C ILE A 107 8.00 -7.82 4.82
N GLY A 108 8.04 -6.96 5.84
CA GLY A 108 7.65 -7.28 7.19
C GLY A 108 6.85 -6.16 7.82
N ASN A 109 5.97 -6.53 8.73
CA ASN A 109 5.29 -5.63 9.64
C ASN A 109 5.35 -6.24 11.04
N THR A 110 5.18 -5.43 12.08
CA THR A 110 5.12 -5.97 13.45
C THR A 110 3.93 -6.91 13.57
N SER A 111 4.15 -8.08 14.16
CA SER A 111 3.10 -9.10 14.34
C SER A 111 3.31 -9.85 15.65
N LYS A 112 2.21 -10.28 16.28
CA LYS A 112 2.27 -11.17 17.45
C LYS A 112 2.56 -12.60 17.02
N ILE A 113 3.38 -13.28 17.81
CA ILE A 113 3.59 -14.72 17.69
C ILE A 113 2.41 -15.40 18.40
N LEU A 114 1.65 -16.23 17.69
CA LEU A 114 0.49 -16.93 18.26
C LEU A 114 0.93 -17.69 19.53
N HIS A 115 0.15 -17.53 20.62
CA HIS A 115 0.26 -18.22 21.91
C HIS A 115 1.26 -17.69 22.97
N LYS A 116 1.99 -16.60 22.71
CA LYS A 116 2.74 -15.88 23.75
C LYS A 116 2.57 -14.40 23.45
N ASP A 117 2.43 -13.52 24.44
CA ASP A 117 2.42 -12.06 24.25
C ASP A 117 3.80 -11.53 23.77
N ALA A 118 4.43 -12.22 22.82
CA ALA A 118 5.69 -11.91 22.19
C ALA A 118 5.41 -11.29 20.81
N GLU A 119 6.09 -10.19 20.54
CA GLU A 119 6.01 -9.46 19.28
C GLU A 119 7.26 -9.77 18.45
N CYS A 120 7.07 -10.05 17.16
CA CYS A 120 8.14 -10.07 16.18
C CYS A 120 8.20 -8.71 15.49
N HIS A 121 9.36 -8.07 15.53
CA HIS A 121 9.57 -6.77 14.91
C HIS A 121 9.55 -6.87 13.39
N ALA A 122 9.25 -5.75 12.73
CA ALA A 122 9.06 -5.71 11.28
C ALA A 122 10.33 -6.11 10.52
N GLU A 123 11.51 -5.71 11.00
CA GLU A 123 12.82 -5.97 10.40
C GLU A 123 13.09 -7.47 10.35
N LEU A 124 12.86 -8.17 11.46
CA LEU A 124 13.02 -9.62 11.54
C LEU A 124 12.03 -10.34 10.62
N ASN A 125 10.77 -9.92 10.63
CA ASN A 125 9.77 -10.47 9.70
C ASN A 125 10.16 -10.24 8.23
N ALA A 126 10.73 -9.07 7.88
CA ALA A 126 11.16 -8.79 6.51
C ALA A 126 12.33 -9.69 6.08
N VAL A 127 13.28 -9.96 6.97
CA VAL A 127 14.40 -10.89 6.72
C VAL A 127 13.93 -12.33 6.57
N LEU A 128 12.98 -12.76 7.41
CA LEU A 128 12.44 -14.13 7.39
C LEU A 128 11.50 -14.36 6.21
N ASN A 129 10.78 -13.33 5.75
CA ASN A 129 9.89 -13.39 4.59
C ASN A 129 10.60 -13.13 3.26
N ARG A 130 11.93 -13.19 3.22
CA ARG A 130 12.68 -12.94 1.99
C ARG A 130 12.40 -13.99 0.92
N ASN A 131 12.38 -13.55 -0.34
CA ASN A 131 12.17 -14.39 -1.52
C ASN A 131 13.48 -14.70 -2.29
N ILE A 132 14.64 -14.44 -1.66
CA ILE A 132 15.96 -14.77 -2.18
C ILE A 132 16.80 -15.45 -1.10
N ASN A 133 17.82 -16.21 -1.52
CA ASN A 133 18.64 -17.00 -0.59
C ASN A 133 19.48 -16.14 0.35
N ASP A 134 20.02 -15.03 -0.16
CA ASP A 134 20.99 -14.18 0.53
C ASP A 134 20.59 -12.71 0.42
N LEU A 135 20.79 -11.92 1.49
CA LEU A 135 20.50 -10.49 1.53
C LEU A 135 21.76 -9.63 1.43
N LYS A 136 22.92 -10.22 1.08
CA LYS A 136 24.16 -9.48 0.81
C LYS A 136 23.92 -8.27 -0.10
N ASN A 137 24.47 -7.13 0.32
CA ASN A 137 24.39 -5.84 -0.37
C ASN A 137 22.98 -5.25 -0.51
N SER A 138 21.96 -5.87 0.10
CA SER A 138 20.60 -5.36 0.09
C SER A 138 20.46 -4.11 0.97
N LYS A 139 19.41 -3.34 0.71
CA LYS A 139 19.01 -2.16 1.46
C LYS A 139 17.71 -2.43 2.19
N MET A 140 17.63 -2.10 3.47
CA MET A 140 16.41 -2.20 4.26
C MET A 140 15.84 -0.81 4.51
N TYR A 141 14.54 -0.64 4.27
CA TYR A 141 13.77 0.53 4.66
C TYR A 141 12.91 0.16 5.87
N VAL A 142 12.91 1.02 6.88
CA VAL A 142 12.19 0.76 8.15
C VAL A 142 11.43 2.00 8.59
N SER A 143 10.26 1.83 9.18
CA SER A 143 9.47 2.97 9.68
C SER A 143 9.93 3.50 11.05
N ASN A 144 10.70 2.71 11.79
CA ASN A 144 11.37 3.09 13.03
C ASN A 144 12.84 2.64 12.99
N PHE A 145 13.73 3.32 13.73
CA PHE A 145 15.13 2.89 13.80
C PHE A 145 15.25 1.49 14.44
N PRO A 146 16.08 0.58 13.91
CA PRO A 146 16.16 -0.80 14.42
C PRO A 146 16.67 -0.87 15.86
N CYS A 147 16.05 -1.72 16.68
CA CYS A 147 16.57 -2.01 18.02
C CYS A 147 17.82 -2.90 17.99
N ASN A 148 18.44 -3.15 19.15
CA ASN A 148 19.65 -3.98 19.27
C ASN A 148 19.50 -5.38 18.66
N GLU A 149 18.37 -6.06 18.87
CA GLU A 149 18.14 -7.40 18.32
C GLU A 149 17.92 -7.37 16.80
N CYS A 150 17.20 -6.37 16.29
CA CYS A 150 17.02 -6.17 14.86
C CYS A 150 18.36 -5.82 14.18
N ALA A 151 19.21 -5.00 14.81
CA ALA A 151 20.53 -4.67 14.30
C ALA A 151 21.40 -5.92 14.13
N LYS A 152 21.42 -6.82 15.12
CA LYS A 152 22.10 -8.14 14.99
C LYS A 152 21.57 -8.92 13.79
N CYS A 153 20.24 -8.99 13.63
CA CYS A 153 19.63 -9.68 12.49
C CYS A 153 20.03 -9.07 11.14
N ILE A 154 20.01 -7.74 11.02
CA ILE A 154 20.42 -6.99 9.83
C ILE A 154 21.88 -7.30 9.46
N ILE A 155 22.78 -7.23 10.43
CA ILE A 155 24.22 -7.50 10.27
C ILE A 155 24.45 -8.93 9.80
N GLN A 156 23.89 -9.91 10.53
CA GLN A 156 24.08 -11.33 10.23
C GLN A 156 23.45 -11.74 8.89
N SER A 157 22.46 -10.98 8.41
CA SER A 157 21.82 -11.20 7.11
C SER A 157 22.64 -10.65 5.93
N GLY A 158 23.66 -9.83 6.18
CA GLY A 158 24.49 -9.22 5.14
C GLY A 158 23.89 -7.97 4.49
N ILE A 159 22.84 -7.39 5.08
CA ILE A 159 22.26 -6.12 4.63
C ILE A 159 23.29 -5.01 4.85
N LYS A 160 23.52 -4.18 3.82
CA LYS A 160 24.59 -3.16 3.84
C LYS A 160 24.11 -1.73 4.01
N SER A 161 22.80 -1.49 3.89
CA SER A 161 22.25 -0.18 4.17
C SER A 161 20.89 -0.21 4.83
N VAL A 162 20.66 0.69 5.78
CA VAL A 162 19.37 0.90 6.43
C VAL A 162 18.91 2.34 6.23
N VAL A 163 17.73 2.52 5.64
CA VAL A 163 17.09 3.83 5.51
C VAL A 163 15.89 3.87 6.43
N TYR A 164 15.94 4.68 7.47
CA TYR A 164 14.89 4.71 8.49
C TYR A 164 14.04 5.96 8.39
N TYR A 165 12.74 5.79 8.54
CA TYR A 165 11.82 6.91 8.71
C TYR A 165 11.98 7.51 10.10
N THR A 166 11.97 8.83 10.19
CA THR A 166 12.06 9.57 11.46
C THR A 166 10.73 10.21 11.78
N ASN A 167 10.00 9.63 12.74
CA ASN A 167 8.72 10.20 13.19
C ASN A 167 8.91 11.34 14.22
N LYS A 168 10.14 11.54 14.71
CA LYS A 168 10.48 12.60 15.67
C LYS A 168 11.24 13.69 14.94
N LYS A 169 10.88 14.94 15.25
CA LYS A 169 11.33 16.21 14.69
C LYS A 169 12.84 16.41 14.60
N GLY A 170 13.72 15.46 14.91
CA GLY A 170 14.96 15.85 15.53
C GLY A 170 14.58 16.57 16.83
N THR A 171 14.78 15.94 17.98
CA THR A 171 15.61 16.71 18.89
C THR A 171 16.82 17.09 18.07
N THR A 172 16.91 18.38 17.74
CA THR A 172 18.09 19.01 17.16
C THR A 172 19.31 18.28 17.68
N GLU A 173 20.25 18.02 16.78
CA GLU A 173 21.63 17.56 17.04
C GLU A 173 22.37 18.55 17.98
N ALA A 174 21.81 18.88 19.14
CA ALA A 174 22.31 19.90 20.04
C ALA A 174 21.85 19.82 21.51
N THR A 175 20.85 19.01 21.93
CA THR A 175 20.45 19.02 23.38
C THR A 175 19.96 17.71 24.00
N GLN A 176 20.07 16.56 23.35
CA GLN A 176 20.12 15.30 24.11
C GLN A 176 21.59 14.91 24.21
N LYS A 177 22.13 14.90 25.44
CA LYS A 177 23.44 14.30 25.71
C LYS A 177 23.46 12.92 25.04
N GLU A 178 24.51 12.62 24.28
CA GLU A 178 24.74 11.31 23.63
C GLU A 178 24.61 10.12 24.61
N GLU A 179 24.63 10.37 25.93
CA GLU A 179 24.39 9.39 26.99
C GLU A 179 22.99 8.75 26.99
N ASN A 180 21.94 9.38 26.41
CA ASN A 180 20.55 8.91 26.53
C ASN A 180 19.87 8.47 25.21
N ASP A 181 20.63 8.22 24.14
CA ASP A 181 20.05 7.67 22.90
C ASP A 181 19.67 6.18 23.09
N PRO A 182 18.37 5.81 23.01
CA PRO A 182 17.93 4.42 23.17
C PRO A 182 18.47 3.48 22.07
N TYR A 183 19.00 4.04 20.98
CA TYR A 183 19.56 3.30 19.86
C TYR A 183 21.09 3.33 19.83
N LYS A 184 21.77 3.83 20.87
CA LYS A 184 23.23 3.95 20.93
C LYS A 184 23.95 2.64 20.59
N ASP A 185 23.58 1.54 21.24
CA ASP A 185 24.21 0.24 21.03
C ASP A 185 23.92 -0.30 19.63
N SER A 186 22.69 -0.13 19.13
CA SER A 186 22.32 -0.55 17.77
C SER A 186 23.08 0.22 16.70
N LYS A 187 23.27 1.54 16.86
CA LYS A 187 24.09 2.36 15.96
C LYS A 187 25.54 1.91 15.97
N TYR A 188 26.11 1.71 17.15
CA TYR A 188 27.47 1.21 17.32
C TYR A 188 27.67 -0.14 16.61
N MET A 189 26.77 -1.11 16.83
CA MET A 189 26.86 -2.41 16.15
C MET A 189 26.77 -2.29 14.62
N LEU A 190 25.90 -1.41 14.10
CA LEU A 190 25.76 -1.20 12.66
C LEU A 190 27.00 -0.52 12.06
N GLU A 191 27.58 0.47 12.75
CA GLU A 191 28.81 1.16 12.34
C GLU A 191 30.00 0.19 12.29
N GLU A 192 30.23 -0.58 13.36
CA GLU A 192 31.32 -1.57 13.44
C GLU A 192 31.19 -2.68 12.38
N ALA A 193 29.96 -3.01 11.98
CA ALA A 193 29.68 -3.98 10.93
C ALA A 193 29.68 -3.39 9.50
N GLU A 194 30.04 -2.11 9.36
CA GLU A 194 30.03 -1.37 8.09
C GLU A 194 28.65 -1.40 7.39
N VAL A 195 27.58 -1.26 8.17
CA VAL A 195 26.21 -1.12 7.67
C VAL A 195 25.84 0.36 7.68
N ASN A 196 25.74 0.96 6.49
CA ASN A 196 25.43 2.38 6.36
C ASN A 196 23.97 2.68 6.70
N PHE A 197 23.70 3.50 7.71
CA PHE A 197 22.34 3.95 8.01
C PHE A 197 22.17 5.45 7.86
N LYS A 198 21.00 5.87 7.36
CA LYS A 198 20.65 7.29 7.20
C LYS A 198 19.14 7.52 7.37
N PRO A 199 18.73 8.70 7.86
CA PRO A 199 17.33 9.07 7.87
C PRO A 199 16.80 9.23 6.44
N PHE A 200 15.56 8.83 6.22
CA PHE A 200 14.85 9.04 4.97
C PHE A 200 14.54 10.53 4.78
N GLN A 201 14.84 11.06 3.58
CA GLN A 201 14.60 12.45 3.22
C GLN A 201 13.85 12.52 1.90
N THR A 202 12.76 13.28 1.88
CA THR A 202 11.96 13.49 0.67
C THR A 202 11.19 14.80 0.69
N PHE A 203 10.80 15.24 -0.50
CA PHE A 203 9.85 16.33 -0.74
C PHE A 203 8.43 15.82 -0.98
N LEU A 204 8.25 14.51 -1.15
CA LEU A 204 6.94 13.89 -1.28
C LEU A 204 6.27 13.87 0.08
N ARG A 205 5.01 14.31 0.11
CA ARG A 205 4.26 14.53 1.35
C ARG A 205 3.18 13.50 1.55
N GLN A 206 2.52 13.11 0.47
CA GLN A 206 1.41 12.19 0.56
C GLN A 206 1.27 11.41 -0.74
N ILE A 207 0.94 10.13 -0.61
CA ILE A 207 0.45 9.29 -1.71
C ILE A 207 -0.99 8.94 -1.38
N THR A 208 -1.92 9.29 -2.27
CA THR A 208 -3.33 8.94 -2.12
C THR A 208 -3.74 7.98 -3.22
N ILE A 209 -4.24 6.81 -2.83
CA ILE A 209 -4.89 5.86 -3.72
C ILE A 209 -6.39 6.12 -3.58
N ASP A 210 -7.01 6.75 -4.58
CA ASP A 210 -8.47 6.98 -4.61
C ASP A 210 -9.12 5.98 -5.57
N PHE A 211 -9.90 5.07 -5.01
CA PHE A 211 -10.64 4.04 -5.74
C PHE A 211 -11.84 4.65 -6.48
N ARG A 212 -12.35 5.83 -6.10
CA ARG A 212 -13.57 6.40 -6.70
C ARG A 212 -13.36 6.99 -8.10
N GLY A 213 -12.10 7.27 -8.48
CA GLY A 213 -11.69 7.91 -9.72
C GLY A 213 -12.25 9.33 -9.96
N LYS A 214 -11.77 10.05 -10.99
CA LYS A 214 -12.20 11.43 -11.31
C LYS A 214 -13.44 11.50 -12.22
N ASP A 215 -14.28 12.52 -12.03
CA ASP A 215 -15.15 13.02 -13.09
C ASP A 215 -14.30 13.58 -14.26
N PRO A 216 -14.69 13.35 -15.53
CA PRO A 216 -13.93 13.80 -16.72
C PRO A 216 -13.73 15.32 -16.88
N LYS A 217 -14.05 16.16 -15.89
CA LYS A 217 -14.01 17.63 -16.00
C LYS A 217 -13.25 18.28 -14.83
N SER A 218 -11.94 18.07 -14.78
CA SER A 218 -11.03 19.03 -14.13
C SER A 218 -9.73 19.17 -14.94
N GLY A 219 -9.89 19.36 -16.25
CA GLY A 219 -8.85 19.97 -17.08
C GLY A 219 -8.90 21.48 -16.86
N THR A 220 -7.73 22.08 -16.71
CA THR A 220 -7.45 23.52 -16.64
C THR A 220 -8.38 24.35 -17.52
N ASN A 221 -9.26 25.16 -16.91
CA ASN A 221 -9.78 26.35 -17.55
C ASN A 221 -8.86 27.51 -17.19
N SER A 222 -7.97 27.85 -18.12
CA SER A 222 -7.38 29.18 -18.20
C SER A 222 -8.51 30.15 -18.55
N GLN A 223 -9.20 30.70 -17.54
CA GLN A 223 -10.11 31.81 -17.75
C GLN A 223 -9.35 33.12 -17.63
N LYS A 224 -9.21 33.76 -18.79
CA LYS A 224 -8.77 35.13 -19.01
C LYS A 224 -9.65 36.08 -18.19
N ASP A 225 -8.99 37.05 -17.58
CA ASP A 225 -9.56 38.32 -17.14
C ASP A 225 -10.47 38.91 -18.21
N GLN A 226 -11.74 39.13 -17.88
CA GLN A 226 -12.50 40.29 -18.34
C GLN A 226 -13.38 40.80 -17.21
N THR A 227 -12.89 41.86 -16.59
CA THR A 227 -13.61 42.76 -15.70
C THR A 227 -14.79 43.37 -16.45
N GLN A 228 -16.01 43.33 -15.91
CA GLN A 228 -16.93 44.47 -16.00
C GLN A 228 -18.08 44.42 -14.97
N LYS A 229 -18.29 45.61 -14.41
CA LYS A 229 -19.17 46.03 -13.31
C LYS A 229 -20.65 45.69 -13.52
N LYS A 230 -21.38 45.43 -12.42
CA LYS A 230 -22.55 46.22 -11.97
C LYS A 230 -23.12 45.67 -10.65
N ASN A 231 -22.96 46.45 -9.57
CA ASN A 231 -23.69 46.28 -8.31
C ASN A 231 -25.04 47.03 -8.40
N LYS A 232 -26.10 46.41 -7.86
CA LYS A 232 -27.30 47.12 -7.37
C LYS A 232 -27.72 46.54 -6.03
N ALA A 233 -27.86 47.45 -5.06
CA ALA A 233 -28.40 47.22 -3.72
C ALA A 233 -29.94 47.19 -3.73
N PRO A 234 -30.55 46.83 -2.59
CA PRO A 234 -31.57 47.71 -2.03
C PRO A 234 -31.35 48.03 -0.55
N LYS A 235 -31.77 49.25 -0.17
CA LYS A 235 -31.81 49.79 1.19
C LYS A 235 -33.23 49.65 1.77
N GLY A 236 -33.32 49.38 3.07
CA GLY A 236 -34.45 49.69 3.93
C GLY A 236 -33.95 50.39 5.20
N LYS A 237 -34.62 51.47 5.62
CA LYS A 237 -34.39 52.30 6.82
C LYS A 237 -35.12 51.67 8.04
N THR A 238 -35.01 52.03 9.33
CA THR A 238 -34.80 53.35 9.99
C THR A 238 -34.55 53.16 11.52
N GLU A 239 -33.75 54.06 12.12
CA GLU A 239 -33.82 54.76 13.45
C GLU A 239 -33.95 53.99 14.80
N ALA A 240 -32.97 54.10 15.73
CA ALA A 240 -32.80 55.07 16.85
C ALA A 240 -33.57 54.62 18.14
N THR A 241 -33.08 54.63 19.40
CA THR A 241 -32.48 55.73 20.20
C THR A 241 -32.02 55.19 21.58
N GLN A 242 -30.87 55.68 22.08
CA GLN A 242 -30.48 56.20 23.43
C GLN A 242 -30.85 55.57 24.82
N LYS A 243 -29.85 55.72 25.75
CA LYS A 243 -29.88 56.02 27.21
C LYS A 243 -30.25 54.88 28.19
N GLU A 244 -29.78 54.79 29.45
CA GLU A 244 -28.81 55.48 30.34
C GLU A 244 -28.60 54.56 31.58
N GLU A 245 -27.45 54.68 32.27
CA GLU A 245 -27.21 54.75 33.74
C GLU A 245 -28.16 54.07 34.76
N ASN A 246 -27.79 53.69 35.99
CA ASN A 246 -26.58 53.51 36.81
C ASN A 246 -27.11 53.05 38.20
N ASP A 247 -26.19 52.72 39.11
CA ASP A 247 -26.32 52.75 40.58
C ASP A 247 -26.62 51.48 41.40
N GLN A 248 -25.53 51.08 42.06
CA GLN A 248 -25.36 50.42 43.35
C GLN A 248 -26.33 50.94 44.44
N CYS A 249 -26.79 50.06 45.35
CA CYS A 249 -26.11 49.77 46.61
C CYS A 249 -26.98 48.92 47.57
N LYS A 250 -26.29 48.14 48.42
CA LYS A 250 -26.69 47.65 49.76
C LYS A 250 -27.59 46.42 49.90
N ILE A 251 -26.89 45.28 49.85
CA ILE A 251 -26.66 44.31 50.96
C ILE A 251 -27.89 43.66 51.64
N SER A 252 -27.75 42.32 51.75
CA SER A 252 -28.41 41.37 52.66
C SER A 252 -29.76 40.77 52.25
N LYS A 253 -29.73 40.10 51.09
CA LYS A 253 -30.33 38.76 50.97
C LYS A 253 -29.33 37.68 50.57
N TYR A 254 -28.05 38.06 50.55
CA TYR A 254 -26.87 37.20 50.60
C TYR A 254 -26.90 36.42 51.90
N MET A 255 -27.26 35.15 51.83
CA MET A 255 -26.91 34.03 52.73
C MET A 255 -27.87 32.85 52.53
N LEU A 256 -29.02 33.04 51.87
CA LEU A 256 -30.00 31.95 51.65
C LEU A 256 -30.35 31.65 50.18
N GLU A 257 -29.92 32.48 49.22
CA GLU A 257 -30.09 32.19 47.77
C GLU A 257 -28.87 31.49 47.14
N GLU A 258 -27.70 31.48 47.80
CA GLU A 258 -26.47 30.88 47.25
C GLU A 258 -26.46 29.33 47.25
N ALA A 259 -27.31 28.69 48.05
CA ALA A 259 -27.48 27.23 48.02
C ALA A 259 -28.37 26.76 46.86
N GLU A 260 -29.38 27.55 46.46
CA GLU A 260 -30.26 27.21 45.34
C GLU A 260 -29.63 27.56 43.99
N VAL A 261 -28.87 28.67 43.90
CA VAL A 261 -28.16 29.03 42.68
C VAL A 261 -27.05 28.02 42.39
N SER A 262 -26.28 27.57 43.39
CA SER A 262 -25.27 26.51 43.17
C SER A 262 -25.91 25.18 42.77
N PHE A 263 -27.07 24.81 43.31
CA PHE A 263 -27.73 23.56 42.91
C PHE A 263 -28.40 23.65 41.54
N LYS A 264 -28.88 24.83 41.14
CA LYS A 264 -29.44 25.08 39.80
C LYS A 264 -28.33 25.20 38.76
N PHE A 265 -27.20 25.83 39.09
CA PHE A 265 -25.99 25.82 38.26
C PHE A 265 -25.42 24.41 38.17
N PHE A 266 -25.37 23.65 39.26
CA PHE A 266 -24.89 22.26 39.25
C PHE A 266 -25.84 21.34 38.49
N LYS A 267 -27.17 21.52 38.57
CA LYS A 267 -28.13 20.80 37.72
C LYS A 267 -28.05 21.21 36.26
N THR A 268 -27.81 22.49 35.96
CA THR A 268 -27.64 22.97 34.58
C THR A 268 -26.29 22.53 34.02
N PHE A 269 -25.24 22.49 34.84
CA PHE A 269 -23.90 21.98 34.53
C PHE A 269 -23.91 20.47 34.37
N LEU A 270 -24.61 19.72 35.22
CA LEU A 270 -24.82 18.28 35.03
C LEU A 270 -25.73 18.01 33.84
N ARG A 271 -26.73 18.85 33.55
CA ARG A 271 -27.55 18.72 32.33
C ARG A 271 -26.76 19.11 31.09
N GLN A 272 -25.85 20.08 31.18
CA GLN A 272 -24.90 20.44 30.14
C GLN A 272 -23.88 19.31 29.95
N ILE A 273 -23.34 18.71 31.01
CA ILE A 273 -22.51 17.50 30.92
C ILE A 273 -23.31 16.31 30.39
N THR A 274 -24.59 16.16 30.76
CA THR A 274 -25.43 15.03 30.31
C THR A 274 -25.90 15.24 28.85
N ILE A 275 -26.04 16.49 28.40
CA ILE A 275 -26.29 16.86 27.00
C ILE A 275 -24.98 16.78 26.21
N ASP A 276 -23.83 17.22 26.75
CA ASP A 276 -22.49 17.09 26.15
C ASP A 276 -22.02 15.62 26.13
N LEU A 277 -22.55 14.75 27.00
CA LEU A 277 -22.37 13.29 26.96
C LEU A 277 -23.39 12.57 26.07
N ARG A 278 -24.45 13.25 25.60
CA ARG A 278 -25.49 12.69 24.71
C ARG A 278 -25.53 13.32 23.32
N GLU A 279 -24.87 14.44 23.14
CA GLU A 279 -24.46 15.02 21.87
C GLU A 279 -22.94 14.88 21.80
N THR A 280 -22.49 13.63 21.78
CA THR A 280 -21.31 13.33 20.97
C THR A 280 -21.57 14.01 19.63
N PRO A 281 -20.70 14.91 19.15
CA PRO A 281 -20.89 15.48 17.83
C PRO A 281 -21.09 14.29 16.91
N LYS A 282 -22.19 14.28 16.15
CA LYS A 282 -22.29 13.39 15.00
C LYS A 282 -21.01 13.66 14.23
N GLU A 283 -20.06 12.75 14.34
CA GLU A 283 -18.83 12.81 13.59
C GLU A 283 -19.30 13.00 12.15
N ASN A 284 -18.84 14.09 11.53
CA ASN A 284 -19.05 14.27 10.11
C ASN A 284 -18.64 12.95 9.44
N GLU A 285 -19.57 12.32 8.74
CA GLU A 285 -19.39 11.02 8.05
C GLU A 285 -18.30 11.08 6.94
N ASP A 286 -17.57 12.18 6.82
CA ASP A 286 -16.57 12.47 5.79
C ASP A 286 -15.11 12.33 6.25
N SER A 287 -14.83 11.72 7.41
CA SER A 287 -13.44 11.46 7.82
C SER A 287 -13.23 10.13 8.57
N ILE A 288 -13.54 9.01 7.90
CA ILE A 288 -12.95 7.70 8.27
C ILE A 288 -11.47 7.71 7.88
N THR A 289 -10.67 8.47 8.63
CA THR A 289 -9.23 8.59 8.41
C THR A 289 -8.54 8.07 9.66
N ILE A 290 -7.92 6.87 9.55
CA ILE A 290 -6.83 6.37 10.39
C ILE A 290 -7.22 5.76 11.76
N LYS A 291 -7.67 4.48 11.82
CA LYS A 291 -7.39 3.56 12.97
C LYS A 291 -7.42 2.06 12.60
N THR A 292 -8.34 1.65 11.72
CA THR A 292 -8.51 0.23 11.33
C THR A 292 -7.42 -0.28 10.39
N PRO A 293 -6.73 -1.39 10.73
CA PRO A 293 -5.75 -2.04 9.86
C PRO A 293 -6.31 -2.37 8.46
N LEU A 294 -5.41 -2.43 7.48
CA LEU A 294 -5.77 -2.92 6.15
C LEU A 294 -6.00 -4.43 6.19
N THR A 295 -7.00 -4.89 5.45
CA THR A 295 -7.12 -6.32 5.11
C THR A 295 -5.96 -6.72 4.19
N ASP A 296 -5.73 -8.03 4.07
CA ASP A 296 -4.66 -8.53 3.22
C ASP A 296 -4.92 -8.14 1.75
N GLU A 297 -6.16 -8.28 1.27
CA GLU A 297 -6.56 -7.92 -0.09
C GLU A 297 -6.39 -6.41 -0.36
N GLU A 298 -6.83 -5.54 0.56
CA GLU A 298 -6.63 -4.09 0.44
C GLU A 298 -5.15 -3.71 0.43
N PHE A 299 -4.34 -4.36 1.27
CA PHE A 299 -2.90 -4.15 1.32
C PHE A 299 -2.26 -4.55 -0.01
N PHE A 300 -2.54 -5.74 -0.53
CA PHE A 300 -1.92 -6.21 -1.78
C PHE A 300 -2.38 -5.43 -3.01
N MET A 301 -3.65 -5.02 -3.06
CA MET A 301 -4.11 -4.13 -4.12
C MET A 301 -3.48 -2.74 -3.99
N ALA A 302 -3.35 -2.19 -2.78
CA ALA A 302 -2.66 -0.93 -2.56
C ALA A 302 -1.18 -0.99 -2.96
N MET A 303 -0.50 -2.11 -2.70
CA MET A 303 0.87 -2.36 -3.17
C MET A 303 0.96 -2.29 -4.71
N ALA A 304 0.01 -2.90 -5.42
CA ALA A 304 -0.06 -2.83 -6.88
C ALA A 304 -0.27 -1.37 -7.35
N PHE A 305 -1.10 -0.57 -6.68
CA PHE A 305 -1.27 0.85 -7.00
C PHE A 305 -0.01 1.68 -6.72
N VAL A 306 0.66 1.49 -5.57
CA VAL A 306 1.92 2.18 -5.28
C VAL A 306 3.00 1.82 -6.32
N ALA A 307 3.04 0.56 -6.75
CA ALA A 307 3.91 0.12 -7.84
C ALA A 307 3.55 0.80 -9.17
N SER A 308 2.26 0.93 -9.51
CA SER A 308 1.85 1.59 -10.76
C SER A 308 2.37 3.03 -10.86
N ALA A 309 2.43 3.75 -9.73
CA ALA A 309 2.96 5.11 -9.67
C ALA A 309 4.45 5.22 -10.03
N ARG A 310 5.22 4.12 -10.11
CA ARG A 310 6.60 4.10 -10.63
C ARG A 310 6.66 4.18 -12.17
N SER A 311 5.58 3.79 -12.86
CA SER A 311 5.51 3.77 -14.32
C SER A 311 5.75 5.15 -14.91
N LYS A 312 6.63 5.23 -15.90
CA LYS A 312 6.91 6.45 -16.65
C LYS A 312 5.99 6.64 -17.85
N ASP A 313 5.13 5.67 -18.14
CA ASP A 313 4.14 5.78 -19.19
C ASP A 313 3.18 6.94 -18.87
N PRO A 314 3.05 7.96 -19.73
CA PRO A 314 2.23 9.14 -19.42
C PRO A 314 0.73 8.88 -19.52
N ARG A 315 0.31 7.75 -20.11
CA ARG A 315 -1.11 7.45 -20.40
C ARG A 315 -1.67 6.34 -19.54
N THR A 316 -0.86 5.33 -19.25
CA THR A 316 -1.36 4.09 -18.62
C THR A 316 -0.35 3.60 -17.61
N GLN A 317 -0.64 3.81 -16.33
CA GLN A 317 0.17 3.33 -15.21
C GLN A 317 -0.52 2.11 -14.60
N VAL A 318 0.08 0.93 -14.78
CA VAL A 318 -0.42 -0.35 -14.28
C VAL A 318 0.60 -0.93 -13.32
N GLY A 319 0.11 -1.52 -12.24
CA GLY A 319 0.93 -2.26 -11.29
C GLY A 319 0.33 -3.63 -10.98
N ALA A 320 1.19 -4.53 -10.52
CA ALA A 320 0.86 -5.90 -10.18
C ALA A 320 1.64 -6.33 -8.93
N CYS A 321 0.99 -7.11 -8.07
CA CYS A 321 1.54 -7.68 -6.84
C CYS A 321 1.16 -9.16 -6.77
N ILE A 322 2.15 -10.06 -6.70
CA ILE A 322 1.97 -11.51 -6.60
C ILE A 322 2.27 -11.94 -5.17
N VAL A 323 1.40 -12.77 -4.62
CA VAL A 323 1.42 -13.17 -3.23
C VAL A 323 1.21 -14.67 -3.11
N ASN A 324 2.06 -15.36 -2.36
CA ASN A 324 1.91 -16.81 -2.14
C ASN A 324 0.80 -17.13 -1.10
N GLU A 325 0.57 -18.42 -0.85
CA GLU A 325 -0.44 -18.91 0.09
C GLU A 325 -0.18 -18.47 1.55
N GLU A 326 1.08 -18.22 1.89
CA GLU A 326 1.53 -17.71 3.19
C GLU A 326 1.37 -16.19 3.32
N LYS A 327 0.77 -15.54 2.32
CA LYS A 327 0.57 -14.09 2.25
C LYS A 327 1.88 -13.28 2.26
N LYS A 328 2.94 -13.88 1.72
CA LYS A 328 4.22 -13.21 1.42
C LYS A 328 4.19 -12.68 -0.01
N VAL A 329 4.71 -11.48 -0.20
CA VAL A 329 4.86 -10.87 -1.52
C VAL A 329 6.05 -11.52 -2.22
N VAL A 330 5.78 -12.24 -3.31
CA VAL A 330 6.80 -13.00 -4.05
C VAL A 330 7.18 -12.33 -5.37
N GLY A 331 6.43 -11.34 -5.84
CA GLY A 331 6.76 -10.55 -7.03
C GLY A 331 5.95 -9.26 -7.11
N ILE A 332 6.58 -8.17 -7.54
CA ILE A 332 5.92 -6.88 -7.80
C ILE A 332 6.41 -6.35 -9.13
N GLY A 333 5.48 -5.78 -9.91
CA GLY A 333 5.78 -5.20 -11.20
C GLY A 333 4.96 -3.96 -11.48
N PHE A 334 5.47 -3.14 -12.37
CA PHE A 334 4.77 -2.01 -12.99
C PHE A 334 5.15 -1.96 -14.45
N ASN A 335 4.31 -1.36 -15.29
CA ASN A 335 4.62 -1.29 -16.71
C ASN A 335 5.78 -0.31 -16.98
N GLY A 336 6.70 -0.70 -17.85
CA GLY A 336 7.91 0.06 -18.10
C GLY A 336 8.71 -0.49 -19.28
N MET A 337 9.74 0.23 -19.70
CA MET A 337 10.68 -0.30 -20.70
C MET A 337 11.53 -1.43 -20.11
N PRO A 338 12.09 -2.31 -20.95
CA PRO A 338 13.01 -3.35 -20.50
C PRO A 338 14.17 -2.81 -19.67
N LEU A 339 14.79 -3.66 -18.85
CA LEU A 339 15.98 -3.28 -18.10
C LEU A 339 17.09 -2.79 -19.03
N ARG A 340 17.82 -1.75 -18.59
CA ARG A 340 18.95 -1.12 -19.31
C ARG A 340 18.55 -0.38 -20.59
N PHE A 341 17.26 -0.26 -20.90
CA PHE A 341 16.78 0.59 -21.99
C PHE A 341 16.88 2.08 -21.60
N ASN A 342 17.28 2.92 -22.55
CA ASN A 342 17.33 4.37 -22.32
C ASN A 342 15.94 4.99 -22.56
N ASP A 343 15.20 5.21 -21.47
CA ASP A 343 13.87 5.83 -21.52
C ASP A 343 13.87 7.21 -22.21
N ALA A 344 14.97 7.97 -22.18
CA ALA A 344 15.05 9.30 -22.79
C ALA A 344 14.94 9.27 -24.32
N ASN A 345 15.34 8.15 -24.94
CA ASN A 345 15.29 7.94 -26.38
C ASN A 345 14.13 7.03 -26.79
N THR A 346 13.06 6.99 -25.98
CA THR A 346 11.92 6.10 -26.25
C THR A 346 10.64 6.88 -26.50
N ASN A 347 9.90 6.45 -27.52
CA ASN A 347 8.60 7.01 -27.85
C ASN A 347 7.50 6.31 -27.06
N TRP A 348 6.98 6.99 -26.02
CA TRP A 348 5.81 6.53 -25.24
C TRP A 348 4.46 6.70 -25.97
N GLY A 349 4.50 7.09 -27.25
CA GLY A 349 3.34 7.23 -28.12
C GLY A 349 2.87 5.91 -28.73
N LYS A 350 1.67 5.94 -29.30
CA LYS A 350 1.05 4.81 -30.03
C LYS A 350 1.38 4.78 -31.53
N VAL A 351 2.05 5.80 -32.03
CA VAL A 351 2.45 5.93 -33.43
C VAL A 351 3.95 6.16 -33.48
N GLU A 352 4.61 5.69 -34.52
CA GLU A 352 6.04 5.93 -34.73
C GLU A 352 6.33 7.43 -34.77
N LYS A 353 7.46 7.83 -34.20
CA LYS A 353 7.85 9.23 -34.13
C LYS A 353 9.37 9.35 -34.14
N HIS A 354 9.91 10.20 -35.01
CA HIS A 354 11.36 10.43 -35.15
C HIS A 354 12.17 9.13 -35.40
N GLY A 355 11.62 8.19 -36.19
CA GLY A 355 12.27 6.90 -36.45
C GLY A 355 12.24 5.92 -35.28
N LEU A 356 11.58 6.27 -34.17
CA LEU A 356 11.37 5.36 -33.05
C LEU A 356 10.01 4.67 -33.20
N PRO A 357 9.93 3.35 -32.96
CA PRO A 357 8.67 2.61 -32.98
C PRO A 357 7.70 3.14 -31.92
N SER A 358 6.43 2.73 -32.00
CA SER A 358 5.49 2.96 -30.89
C SER A 358 5.94 2.21 -29.63
N LYS A 359 5.38 2.57 -28.47
CA LYS A 359 5.72 1.87 -27.21
C LYS A 359 5.24 0.43 -27.16
N ASP A 360 4.13 0.12 -27.84
CA ASP A 360 3.37 -1.12 -27.65
C ASP A 360 4.20 -2.40 -27.88
N PRO A 361 5.11 -2.50 -28.88
CA PRO A 361 5.98 -3.67 -29.03
C PRO A 361 7.15 -3.75 -28.03
N ILE A 362 7.45 -2.68 -27.29
CA ILE A 362 8.66 -2.60 -26.43
C ILE A 362 8.28 -2.66 -24.94
N VAL A 363 7.17 -2.04 -24.55
CA VAL A 363 6.78 -1.89 -23.16
C VAL A 363 6.48 -3.26 -22.53
N CYS A 364 7.13 -3.55 -21.41
CA CYS A 364 6.80 -4.71 -20.59
C CYS A 364 5.63 -4.34 -19.68
N HIS A 365 4.60 -5.19 -19.65
CA HIS A 365 3.44 -5.01 -18.79
C HIS A 365 3.74 -5.32 -17.32
N ALA A 366 2.89 -4.84 -16.42
CA ALA A 366 3.12 -4.97 -14.99
C ALA A 366 3.10 -6.43 -14.53
N GLU A 367 2.18 -7.23 -15.07
CA GLU A 367 2.00 -8.65 -14.77
C GLU A 367 3.23 -9.46 -15.20
N MET A 368 3.74 -9.18 -16.40
CA MET A 368 4.98 -9.78 -16.90
C MET A 368 6.16 -9.41 -16.01
N ASN A 369 6.32 -8.13 -15.67
CA ASN A 369 7.39 -7.69 -14.78
C ASN A 369 7.28 -8.29 -13.38
N ALA A 370 6.06 -8.45 -12.83
CA ALA A 370 5.85 -9.05 -11.52
C ALA A 370 6.28 -10.52 -11.50
N VAL A 371 6.00 -11.27 -12.57
CA VAL A 371 6.45 -12.67 -12.72
C VAL A 371 7.96 -12.74 -12.95
N LEU A 372 8.52 -11.91 -13.83
CA LEU A 372 9.96 -11.93 -14.16
C LEU A 372 10.83 -11.50 -12.98
N PHE A 373 10.39 -10.52 -12.20
CA PHE A 373 11.07 -10.10 -10.98
C PHE A 373 10.68 -10.95 -9.77
N GLY A 374 9.72 -11.86 -9.88
CA GLY A 374 9.31 -12.68 -8.74
C GLY A 374 10.25 -13.84 -8.45
N ASN A 375 10.06 -14.51 -7.31
CA ASN A 375 10.70 -15.80 -7.05
C ASN A 375 9.86 -16.93 -7.67
N ALA A 376 10.35 -17.51 -8.77
CA ALA A 376 9.67 -18.60 -9.47
C ALA A 376 9.35 -19.80 -8.57
N ALA A 377 10.21 -20.11 -7.59
CA ALA A 377 10.01 -21.25 -6.69
C ALA A 377 8.81 -21.06 -5.74
N GLU A 378 8.42 -19.82 -5.45
CA GLU A 378 7.33 -19.49 -4.52
C GLU A 378 6.07 -18.99 -5.24
N MET A 379 6.07 -19.00 -6.58
CA MET A 379 4.98 -18.46 -7.40
C MET A 379 3.87 -19.46 -7.69
N GLN A 380 4.16 -20.75 -7.54
CA GLN A 380 3.17 -21.80 -7.71
C GLN A 380 2.01 -21.60 -6.71
N ASN A 381 0.77 -21.71 -7.18
CA ASN A 381 -0.46 -21.51 -6.40
C ASN A 381 -0.64 -20.10 -5.82
N SER A 382 0.14 -19.13 -6.27
CA SER A 382 0.03 -17.74 -5.81
C SER A 382 -1.23 -17.03 -6.34
N THR A 383 -1.50 -15.86 -5.79
CA THR A 383 -2.54 -14.92 -6.20
C THR A 383 -1.89 -13.67 -6.76
N ILE A 384 -2.39 -13.15 -7.88
CA ILE A 384 -1.95 -11.87 -8.44
C ILE A 384 -3.04 -10.80 -8.26
N TYR A 385 -2.65 -9.64 -7.73
CA TYR A 385 -3.45 -8.42 -7.65
C TYR A 385 -2.96 -7.44 -8.70
N VAL A 386 -3.82 -7.04 -9.63
CA VAL A 386 -3.48 -6.15 -10.76
C VAL A 386 -4.41 -4.95 -10.82
N THR A 387 -3.86 -3.78 -11.14
CA THR A 387 -4.68 -2.55 -11.21
C THR A 387 -5.58 -2.48 -12.45
N LEU A 388 -5.28 -3.28 -13.48
CA LEU A 388 -6.04 -3.37 -14.74
C LEU A 388 -6.16 -4.83 -15.15
N PHE A 389 -7.31 -5.23 -15.71
CA PHE A 389 -7.56 -6.59 -16.19
C PHE A 389 -6.46 -7.03 -17.20
N PRO A 390 -5.86 -8.23 -17.04
CA PRO A 390 -4.75 -8.66 -17.89
C PRO A 390 -5.11 -8.80 -19.37
N CYS A 391 -4.20 -8.42 -20.26
CA CYS A 391 -4.34 -8.74 -21.70
C CYS A 391 -4.05 -10.22 -21.99
N GLU A 392 -4.26 -10.68 -23.23
CA GLU A 392 -4.04 -12.07 -23.64
C GLU A 392 -2.62 -12.57 -23.37
N GLU A 393 -1.61 -11.75 -23.67
CA GLU A 393 -0.22 -12.13 -23.45
C GLU A 393 0.12 -12.22 -21.96
N CYS A 394 -0.44 -11.32 -21.14
CA CYS A 394 -0.27 -11.38 -19.69
C CYS A 394 -1.02 -12.57 -19.09
N ALA A 395 -2.21 -12.91 -19.59
CA ALA A 395 -2.93 -14.10 -19.18
C ALA A 395 -2.13 -15.39 -19.45
N LYS A 396 -1.46 -15.50 -20.61
CA LYS A 396 -0.54 -16.63 -20.89
C LYS A 396 0.58 -16.71 -19.86
N VAL A 397 1.20 -15.57 -19.52
CA VAL A 397 2.27 -15.50 -18.52
C VAL A 397 1.76 -15.91 -17.14
N VAL A 398 0.61 -15.39 -16.71
CA VAL A 398 -0.02 -15.71 -15.42
C VAL A 398 -0.31 -17.21 -15.30
N ILE A 399 -0.91 -17.81 -16.33
CA ILE A 399 -1.21 -19.24 -16.37
C ILE A 399 0.08 -20.07 -16.29
N LYS A 400 1.10 -19.70 -17.08
CA LYS A 400 2.38 -20.43 -17.11
C LYS A 400 3.19 -20.27 -15.82
N ALA A 401 3.03 -19.17 -15.10
CA ALA A 401 3.64 -18.94 -13.79
C ALA A 401 3.02 -19.81 -12.68
N GLY A 402 1.90 -20.51 -12.94
CA GLY A 402 1.23 -21.35 -11.95
C GLY A 402 0.39 -20.58 -10.94
N ILE A 403 0.10 -19.30 -11.20
CA ILE A 403 -0.83 -18.47 -10.42
C ILE A 403 -2.24 -19.07 -10.49
N LYS A 404 -2.95 -19.09 -9.36
CA LYS A 404 -4.27 -19.73 -9.21
C LYS A 404 -5.43 -18.77 -8.98
N LYS A 405 -5.15 -17.51 -8.66
CA LYS A 405 -6.17 -16.49 -8.45
C LYS A 405 -5.74 -15.15 -9.03
N VAL A 406 -6.67 -14.44 -9.66
CA VAL A 406 -6.44 -13.13 -10.27
C VAL A 406 -7.46 -12.15 -9.69
N TYR A 407 -6.98 -11.19 -8.91
CA TYR A 407 -7.76 -10.03 -8.51
C TYR A 407 -7.41 -8.85 -9.40
N PHE A 408 -8.40 -8.24 -10.05
CA PHE A 408 -8.20 -7.05 -10.86
C PHE A 408 -9.05 -5.88 -10.34
N TYR A 409 -8.55 -4.65 -10.46
CA TYR A 409 -9.32 -3.49 -10.06
C TYR A 409 -10.24 -2.96 -11.18
N SER A 410 -9.65 -2.55 -12.31
CA SER A 410 -10.36 -1.94 -13.43
C SER A 410 -10.48 -2.91 -14.60
N ASP A 411 -11.65 -2.94 -15.23
CA ASP A 411 -11.91 -3.66 -16.49
C ASP A 411 -12.41 -2.71 -17.59
N LYS A 412 -11.82 -1.50 -17.67
CA LYS A 412 -12.20 -0.49 -18.67
C LYS A 412 -11.98 -0.91 -20.12
N ASN A 413 -11.21 -1.96 -20.34
CA ASN A 413 -10.90 -2.53 -21.66
C ASN A 413 -11.64 -3.85 -21.89
N HIS A 414 -12.73 -4.13 -21.15
CA HIS A 414 -13.51 -5.36 -21.21
C HIS A 414 -13.70 -5.89 -22.63
N ASP A 415 -14.20 -5.05 -23.53
CA ASP A 415 -14.54 -5.46 -24.91
C ASP A 415 -13.31 -5.65 -25.82
N ARG A 416 -12.13 -5.18 -25.40
CA ARG A 416 -10.90 -5.27 -26.19
C ARG A 416 -10.16 -6.58 -25.98
N ASN A 417 -10.41 -7.28 -24.87
CA ASN A 417 -9.66 -8.47 -24.48
C ASN A 417 -10.57 -9.72 -24.28
N PRO A 418 -11.50 -10.04 -25.20
CA PRO A 418 -12.43 -11.16 -24.99
C PRO A 418 -11.71 -12.51 -24.87
N PHE A 419 -10.56 -12.65 -25.54
CA PHE A 419 -9.76 -13.87 -25.50
C PHE A 419 -9.02 -14.05 -24.17
N SER A 420 -8.65 -12.96 -23.48
CA SER A 420 -7.96 -13.04 -22.19
C SER A 420 -8.82 -13.74 -21.13
N ARG A 421 -10.09 -13.33 -21.00
CA ARG A 421 -11.03 -13.95 -20.04
C ARG A 421 -11.28 -15.41 -20.38
N LYS A 422 -11.50 -15.72 -21.67
CA LYS A 422 -11.65 -17.11 -22.12
C LYS A 422 -10.43 -17.95 -21.78
N LEU A 423 -9.22 -17.42 -22.02
CA LEU A 423 -7.97 -18.13 -21.76
C LEU A 423 -7.77 -18.41 -20.26
N LEU A 424 -8.08 -17.43 -19.40
CA LEU A 424 -8.05 -17.59 -17.94
C LEU A 424 -9.08 -18.64 -17.49
N GLY A 425 -10.33 -18.54 -17.96
CA GLY A 425 -11.40 -19.51 -17.63
C GLY A 425 -11.09 -20.93 -18.10
N ASP A 426 -10.59 -21.11 -19.33
CA ASP A 426 -10.16 -22.41 -19.87
C ASP A 426 -9.02 -23.03 -19.03
N ALA A 427 -8.21 -22.20 -18.35
CA ALA A 427 -7.16 -22.64 -17.43
C ALA A 427 -7.65 -22.84 -15.97
N GLY A 428 -8.95 -22.68 -15.72
CA GLY A 428 -9.57 -22.78 -14.39
C GLY A 428 -9.28 -21.58 -13.48
N LEU A 429 -8.97 -20.41 -14.07
CA LEU A 429 -8.78 -19.15 -13.35
C LEU A 429 -10.00 -18.26 -13.59
N GLU A 430 -10.83 -18.10 -12.56
CA GLU A 430 -11.94 -17.14 -12.57
C GLU A 430 -11.44 -15.81 -12.00
N PRO A 431 -11.26 -14.75 -12.82
CA PRO A 431 -10.75 -13.49 -12.32
C PRO A 431 -11.84 -12.76 -11.51
N GLU A 432 -11.47 -12.25 -10.34
CA GLU A 432 -12.37 -11.54 -9.43
C GLU A 432 -12.09 -10.05 -9.45
N GLN A 433 -13.14 -9.23 -9.56
CA GLN A 433 -12.99 -7.78 -9.44
C GLN A 433 -12.82 -7.40 -7.97
N PHE A 434 -11.73 -6.72 -7.64
CA PHE A 434 -11.50 -6.18 -6.31
C PHE A 434 -12.42 -4.98 -6.08
N ASN A 435 -13.19 -5.05 -4.99
CA ASN A 435 -14.00 -3.94 -4.51
C ASN A 435 -13.50 -3.53 -3.12
N PRO A 436 -13.11 -2.25 -2.90
CA PRO A 436 -12.76 -1.80 -1.57
C PRO A 436 -13.96 -1.93 -0.62
N ARG A 437 -13.70 -2.16 0.66
CA ARG A 437 -14.77 -2.21 1.66
C ARG A 437 -15.49 -0.85 1.75
N PRO A 438 -16.78 -0.82 2.10
CA PRO A 438 -17.50 0.43 2.35
C PRO A 438 -16.74 1.32 3.36
N GLY A 439 -16.57 2.60 3.04
CA GLY A 439 -15.79 3.54 3.86
C GLY A 439 -14.27 3.41 3.71
N ARG A 440 -13.77 2.57 2.77
CA ARG A 440 -12.35 2.45 2.40
C ARG A 440 -12.12 2.80 0.94
N GLU A 441 -12.82 3.80 0.42
CA GLU A 441 -12.64 4.22 -0.97
C GLU A 441 -11.33 5.01 -1.21
N LYS A 442 -10.61 5.34 -0.13
CA LYS A 442 -9.29 5.98 -0.18
C LYS A 442 -8.29 5.32 0.76
N ILE A 443 -7.05 5.19 0.29
CA ILE A 443 -5.89 4.85 1.11
C ILE A 443 -4.86 5.97 0.98
N VAL A 444 -4.60 6.64 2.10
CA VAL A 444 -3.64 7.75 2.20
C VAL A 444 -2.38 7.29 2.91
N ILE A 445 -1.23 7.34 2.25
CA ILE A 445 0.10 7.12 2.82
C ILE A 445 0.71 8.51 3.05
N ASN A 446 0.73 8.94 4.32
CA ASN A 446 1.37 10.19 4.70
C ASN A 446 2.87 9.95 4.84
N ILE A 447 3.64 10.71 4.05
CA ILE A 447 5.10 10.72 4.05
C ILE A 447 5.61 12.02 4.70
N GLU A 448 4.74 13.05 4.76
CA GLU A 448 4.94 14.26 5.54
C GLU A 448 4.51 14.11 6.98
N ARG A 449 5.36 14.66 7.83
CA ARG A 449 5.10 15.21 9.15
C ARG A 449 3.86 16.12 9.16
N LEU A 450 2.70 15.60 9.55
CA LEU A 450 1.68 16.45 10.15
C LEU A 450 2.13 16.76 11.59
N ASP A 451 2.83 17.89 11.77
CA ASP A 451 2.70 18.70 12.98
C ASP A 451 1.27 19.28 13.02
N GLU A 452 0.23 18.44 13.03
CA GLU A 452 -1.07 18.86 13.54
C GLU A 452 -1.06 18.53 15.01
N ARG A 453 -0.75 19.56 15.79
CA ARG A 453 -0.95 19.63 17.23
C ARG A 453 -2.27 18.94 17.57
N CYS A 454 -2.21 17.80 18.25
CA CYS A 454 -3.16 17.56 19.33
C CYS A 454 -2.88 18.66 20.37
N THR A 455 -3.51 19.82 20.19
CA THR A 455 -3.79 20.75 21.28
C THR A 455 -4.81 20.12 22.20
#